data_AF-A0A517MPX2-F1
#
_entry.id   AF-A0A517MPX2-F1
#
_cell.length_a   1.000
_cell.length_b   1.000
_cell.length_c   1.000
_cell.angle_alpha   90.00
_cell.angle_beta   90.00
_cell.angle_gamma   90.00
#
_symmetry.space_group_name_H-M   'P 1'
#
loop_
_entity.id
_entity.type
_entity.pdbx_description
1 polymer ?
#
loop_
_entity_poly.entity_id
_entity_poly.type
_entity_poly.pdbx_seq_one_letter_code
_entity_poly.pdbx_strand_id
1 'polypeptide(L)'
;MRIKLLVALTFVTGVALQQHSIADEEFSLVINPFTGAASLRNDATTAVDLDGYYVTSAGSPVLNPGAWSSLAGNSVTGWTNTASGGDRLGEVNLFGSLAIAGGESASIGNPYTAFSPVTFGAAEPALRNLDFSYTLADESSARIGDVEFSARNTIVLVVDPVTGNASLENQSSFNVNIDSYLVTSTAGVLDTVGWSPLASADTAWTSATGAVNRLAEGNLFSSTTLTANGGSLALGSPIDPALLNDETDLSLDFTAEGIGTIAGGVLFAAAATSADFDNDGNVDSDDLNGPTDGWQARYGSDLNGSGFLSWQRQFEGSASLAPTTTAVPEPTSIILVLSASLIFSANRRQR
;
A
#
# COMPACT_ATOMS: atom_id res chain seq x y z
N MET A 1 54.86 -36.08 37.76
CA MET A 1 55.09 -36.07 36.30
C MET A 1 53.87 -35.41 35.66
N ARG A 2 53.96 -34.12 35.29
CA ARG A 2 52.83 -33.32 34.76
C ARG A 2 53.04 -33.11 33.27
N ILE A 3 52.15 -33.66 32.44
CA ILE A 3 52.12 -33.46 30.99
C ILE A 3 51.34 -32.18 30.72
N LYS A 4 52.02 -31.14 30.22
CA LYS A 4 51.36 -29.92 29.70
C LYS A 4 50.98 -30.20 28.24
N LEU A 5 49.69 -30.34 27.98
CA LEU A 5 49.12 -30.43 26.64
C LEU A 5 48.97 -29.01 26.09
N LEU A 6 49.73 -28.68 25.05
CA LEU A 6 49.68 -27.40 24.35
C LEU A 6 48.64 -27.51 23.23
N VAL A 7 47.47 -26.90 23.41
CA VAL A 7 46.44 -26.81 22.36
C VAL A 7 46.75 -25.60 21.49
N ALA A 8 47.12 -25.85 20.23
CA ALA A 8 47.34 -24.81 19.22
C ALA A 8 45.99 -24.34 18.67
N LEU A 9 45.59 -23.12 19.03
CA LEU A 9 44.41 -22.44 18.50
C LEU A 9 44.75 -21.91 17.10
N THR A 10 44.17 -22.53 16.06
CA THR A 10 44.33 -22.06 14.68
C THR A 10 43.24 -21.03 14.40
N PHE A 11 43.62 -19.77 14.21
CA PHE A 11 42.71 -18.73 13.76
C PHE A 11 42.40 -18.94 12.27
N VAL A 12 41.15 -19.27 11.96
CA VAL A 12 40.63 -19.19 10.59
C VAL A 12 40.39 -17.71 10.30
N THR A 13 41.20 -17.14 9.41
CA THR A 13 40.95 -15.82 8.83
C THR A 13 39.61 -15.85 8.10
N GLY A 14 38.63 -15.11 8.62
CA GLY A 14 37.33 -14.95 7.98
C GLY A 14 37.49 -14.31 6.60
N VAL A 15 37.04 -15.02 5.57
CA VAL A 15 36.75 -14.41 4.28
C VAL A 15 35.55 -13.50 4.52
N ALA A 16 35.73 -12.19 4.35
CA ALA A 16 34.60 -11.26 4.32
C ALA A 16 33.72 -11.68 3.13
N LEU A 17 32.55 -12.23 3.43
CA LEU A 17 31.49 -12.38 2.43
C LEU A 17 31.14 -10.97 1.99
N GLN A 18 31.56 -10.62 0.77
CA GLN A 18 31.07 -9.44 0.09
C GLN A 18 29.57 -9.67 -0.09
N GLN A 19 28.78 -9.09 0.81
CA GLN A 19 27.34 -8.99 0.66
C GLN A 19 27.12 -8.31 -0.70
N HIS A 20 26.79 -9.10 -1.72
CA HIS A 20 26.08 -8.54 -2.85
C HIS A 20 24.76 -8.08 -2.24
N SER A 21 24.63 -6.77 -2.01
CA SER A 21 23.31 -6.19 -2.14
C SER A 21 22.84 -6.67 -3.50
N ILE A 22 21.80 -7.51 -3.53
CA ILE A 22 21.05 -7.67 -4.76
C ILE A 22 20.66 -6.23 -5.09
N ALA A 23 21.16 -5.73 -6.22
CA ALA A 23 20.82 -4.40 -6.64
C ALA A 23 19.31 -4.41 -6.76
N ASP A 24 18.66 -3.64 -5.89
CA ASP A 24 17.22 -3.43 -5.89
C ASP A 24 16.78 -3.22 -7.34
N GLU A 25 15.84 -4.02 -7.83
CA GLU A 25 15.38 -3.95 -9.20
C GLU A 25 14.90 -2.51 -9.50
N GLU A 26 15.60 -1.78 -10.37
CA GLU A 26 15.29 -0.35 -10.60
C GLU A 26 13.99 -0.12 -11.38
N PHE A 27 13.46 -1.17 -12.02
CA PHE A 27 12.24 -1.07 -12.81
C PHE A 27 11.30 -2.24 -12.59
N SER A 28 10.02 -1.88 -12.48
CA SER A 28 8.89 -2.80 -12.46
C SER A 28 7.97 -2.56 -13.67
N LEU A 29 7.45 -3.65 -14.23
CA LEU A 29 6.29 -3.66 -15.10
C LEU A 29 5.03 -3.79 -14.24
N VAL A 30 4.32 -2.70 -14.04
CA VAL A 30 3.08 -2.67 -13.25
C VAL A 30 1.89 -2.89 -14.17
N ILE A 31 1.06 -3.88 -13.88
CA ILE A 31 -0.10 -4.29 -14.69
C ILE A 31 -1.37 -4.24 -13.84
N ASN A 32 -2.42 -3.61 -14.35
CA ASN A 32 -3.77 -3.83 -13.85
C ASN A 32 -4.39 -5.02 -14.62
N PRO A 33 -4.56 -6.19 -13.99
CA PRO A 33 -5.01 -7.37 -14.69
C PRO A 33 -6.46 -7.25 -15.17
N PHE A 34 -7.29 -6.40 -14.54
CA PHE A 34 -8.70 -6.25 -14.89
C PHE A 34 -8.94 -5.35 -16.10
N THR A 35 -8.07 -4.36 -16.33
CA THR A 35 -8.18 -3.46 -17.49
C THR A 35 -7.18 -3.80 -18.59
N GLY A 36 -6.11 -4.53 -18.24
CA GLY A 36 -4.97 -4.78 -19.11
C GLY A 36 -3.97 -3.63 -19.18
N ALA A 37 -4.25 -2.51 -18.51
CA ALA A 37 -3.38 -1.33 -18.48
C ALA A 37 -2.03 -1.66 -17.84
N ALA A 38 -0.94 -1.14 -18.40
CA ALA A 38 0.39 -1.33 -17.85
C ALA A 38 1.28 -0.09 -17.99
N SER A 39 2.27 -0.02 -17.11
CA SER A 39 3.30 1.01 -17.10
C SER A 39 4.66 0.45 -16.67
N LEU A 40 5.72 1.11 -17.12
CA LEU A 40 7.07 0.92 -16.62
C LEU A 40 7.29 1.90 -15.46
N ARG A 41 7.47 1.40 -14.24
CA ARG A 41 7.70 2.21 -13.04
C ARG A 41 9.17 2.19 -12.68
N ASN A 42 9.76 3.35 -12.43
CA ASN A 42 11.10 3.45 -11.87
C ASN A 42 11.01 3.39 -10.35
N ASP A 43 11.50 2.31 -9.77
CA ASP A 43 11.45 2.05 -8.32
C ASP A 43 12.59 2.73 -7.56
N ALA A 44 13.58 3.27 -8.28
CA ALA A 44 14.65 4.05 -7.67
C ALA A 44 14.17 5.42 -7.20
N THR A 45 14.98 6.07 -6.35
CA THR A 45 14.73 7.45 -5.89
C THR A 45 15.28 8.52 -6.84
N THR A 46 16.02 8.12 -7.86
CA THR A 46 16.64 9.00 -8.86
C THR A 46 16.15 8.66 -10.26
N ALA A 47 16.28 9.61 -11.19
CA ALA A 47 15.94 9.33 -12.58
C ALA A 47 16.85 8.24 -13.16
N VAL A 48 16.25 7.34 -13.95
CA VAL A 48 16.95 6.26 -14.66
C VAL A 48 16.68 6.40 -16.16
N ASP A 49 17.75 6.25 -16.96
CA ASP A 49 17.73 6.39 -18.42
C ASP A 49 17.50 5.04 -19.11
N LEU A 50 16.22 4.73 -19.37
CA LEU A 50 15.80 3.51 -20.06
C LEU A 50 16.05 3.62 -21.57
N ASP A 51 16.69 2.64 -22.20
CA ASP A 51 16.90 2.61 -23.65
C ASP A 51 16.32 1.36 -24.35
N GLY A 52 15.75 0.43 -23.58
CA GLY A 52 15.05 -0.72 -24.13
C GLY A 52 14.26 -1.49 -23.08
N TYR A 53 13.21 -2.17 -23.53
CA TYR A 53 12.47 -3.09 -22.68
C TYR A 53 11.88 -4.25 -23.49
N TYR A 54 11.69 -5.37 -22.81
CA TYR A 54 11.19 -6.61 -23.40
C TYR A 54 10.37 -7.40 -22.38
N VAL A 55 9.15 -7.74 -22.77
CA VAL A 55 8.18 -8.50 -21.98
C VAL A 55 7.86 -9.79 -22.72
N THR A 56 7.94 -10.94 -22.05
CA THR A 56 7.52 -12.23 -22.62
C THR A 56 6.49 -12.92 -21.76
N SER A 57 5.60 -13.69 -22.38
CA SER A 57 4.67 -14.56 -21.68
C SER A 57 4.87 -16.03 -22.06
N ALA A 58 5.51 -16.81 -21.19
CA ALA A 58 5.72 -18.23 -21.46
C ALA A 58 4.39 -19.03 -21.40
N GLY A 59 4.17 -19.91 -22.37
CA GLY A 59 3.10 -20.92 -22.32
C GLY A 59 1.66 -20.45 -22.56
N SER A 60 1.36 -19.14 -22.57
CA SER A 60 0.04 -18.61 -22.92
C SER A 60 0.15 -17.22 -23.54
N PRO A 61 -0.55 -16.92 -24.65
CA PRO A 61 -0.54 -15.61 -25.28
C PRO A 61 -1.43 -14.64 -24.49
N VAL A 62 -0.92 -14.11 -23.37
CA VAL A 62 -1.66 -13.15 -22.55
C VAL A 62 -1.38 -11.70 -22.91
N LEU A 63 -0.40 -11.44 -23.78
CA LEU A 63 -0.14 -10.11 -24.28
C LEU A 63 -1.12 -9.78 -25.43
N ASN A 64 -1.51 -8.51 -25.51
CA ASN A 64 -2.42 -7.96 -26.50
C ASN A 64 -1.72 -6.87 -27.32
N PRO A 65 -0.97 -7.23 -28.38
CA PRO A 65 -0.29 -6.27 -29.23
C PRO A 65 -1.21 -5.23 -29.87
N GLY A 66 -2.50 -5.56 -30.05
CA GLY A 66 -3.48 -4.66 -30.66
C GLY A 66 -3.93 -3.53 -29.74
N ALA A 67 -3.76 -3.68 -28.42
CA ALA A 67 -4.10 -2.66 -27.42
C ALA A 67 -2.86 -2.05 -26.73
N TRP A 68 -1.66 -2.51 -27.12
CA TRP A 68 -0.38 -1.96 -26.69
C TRP A 68 -0.16 -0.57 -27.29
N SER A 69 -0.13 0.46 -26.43
CA SER A 69 0.20 1.84 -26.83
C SER A 69 1.67 2.08 -26.54
N SER A 70 2.51 1.50 -27.40
CA SER A 70 3.97 1.49 -27.30
C SER A 70 4.55 2.91 -27.17
N LEU A 71 5.75 3.08 -26.60
CA LEU A 71 6.42 4.39 -26.49
C LEU A 71 6.62 5.00 -27.88
N ALA A 72 7.01 4.19 -28.86
CA ALA A 72 7.04 4.58 -30.28
C ALA A 72 5.66 5.04 -30.78
N GLY A 73 4.58 4.32 -30.42
CA GLY A 73 3.20 4.68 -30.75
C GLY A 73 2.74 6.00 -30.10
N ASN A 74 3.25 6.30 -28.91
CA ASN A 74 3.05 7.56 -28.19
C ASN A 74 4.01 8.67 -28.65
N SER A 75 4.69 8.49 -29.78
CA SER A 75 5.60 9.48 -30.39
C SER A 75 6.79 9.86 -29.50
N VAL A 76 7.23 8.98 -28.59
CA VAL A 76 8.48 9.16 -27.86
C VAL A 76 9.65 9.02 -28.85
N THR A 77 10.47 10.06 -28.98
CA THR A 77 11.48 10.15 -30.04
C THR A 77 12.56 9.07 -29.90
N GLY A 78 12.89 8.39 -31.00
CA GLY A 78 13.97 7.39 -31.07
C GLY A 78 13.54 5.95 -30.77
N TRP A 79 12.38 5.76 -30.14
CA TRP A 79 11.85 4.44 -29.82
C TRP A 79 11.32 3.71 -31.04
N THR A 80 11.59 2.41 -31.13
CA THR A 80 11.12 1.52 -32.19
C THR A 80 10.72 0.16 -31.63
N ASN A 81 9.57 -0.36 -32.05
CA ASN A 81 9.11 -1.70 -31.67
C ASN A 81 10.02 -2.78 -32.28
N THR A 82 10.58 -3.65 -31.45
CA THR A 82 11.49 -4.73 -31.86
C THR A 82 10.78 -6.08 -31.99
N ALA A 83 9.76 -6.31 -31.17
CA ALA A 83 8.91 -7.50 -31.23
C ALA A 83 7.46 -7.15 -30.84
N SER A 84 6.50 -7.70 -31.58
CA SER A 84 5.09 -7.64 -31.21
C SER A 84 4.40 -8.96 -31.55
N GLY A 85 3.87 -9.63 -30.53
CA GLY A 85 3.17 -10.89 -30.62
C GLY A 85 2.39 -11.15 -29.34
N GLY A 86 1.42 -12.08 -29.39
CA GLY A 86 0.63 -12.41 -28.19
C GLY A 86 1.47 -12.96 -27.02
N ASP A 87 2.72 -13.35 -27.29
CA ASP A 87 3.69 -13.92 -26.36
C ASP A 87 4.90 -13.04 -26.07
N ARG A 88 5.05 -11.89 -26.76
CA ARG A 88 6.18 -10.97 -26.56
C ARG A 88 5.90 -9.55 -27.04
N LEU A 89 6.39 -8.59 -26.28
CA LEU A 89 6.41 -7.17 -26.64
C LEU A 89 7.79 -6.60 -26.33
N GLY A 90 8.25 -5.65 -27.11
CA GLY A 90 9.47 -4.93 -26.75
C GLY A 90 9.79 -3.77 -27.67
N GLU A 91 10.52 -2.82 -27.13
CA GLU A 91 11.00 -1.64 -27.82
C GLU A 91 12.45 -1.34 -27.47
N VAL A 92 13.10 -0.57 -28.33
CA VAL A 92 14.47 -0.10 -28.13
C VAL A 92 14.62 1.31 -28.68
N ASN A 93 15.53 2.09 -28.08
CA ASN A 93 16.02 3.37 -28.55
C ASN A 93 17.54 3.28 -28.75
N LEU A 94 17.98 2.98 -29.98
CA LEU A 94 19.40 2.73 -30.27
C LEU A 94 20.30 3.98 -30.20
N PHE A 95 19.72 5.17 -30.13
CA PHE A 95 20.44 6.45 -30.21
C PHE A 95 20.08 7.43 -29.10
N GLY A 96 19.36 6.98 -28.08
CA GLY A 96 18.90 7.83 -26.97
C GLY A 96 18.27 6.99 -25.86
N SER A 97 17.67 7.69 -24.90
CA SER A 97 17.01 7.09 -23.73
C SER A 97 15.70 7.81 -23.43
N LEU A 98 14.91 7.23 -22.53
CA LEU A 98 13.81 7.87 -21.83
C LEU A 98 14.18 7.95 -20.34
N ALA A 99 14.44 9.17 -19.85
CA ALA A 99 14.59 9.40 -18.43
C ALA A 99 13.23 9.30 -17.72
N ILE A 100 13.09 8.35 -16.81
CA ILE A 100 11.91 8.23 -15.93
C ILE A 100 12.38 8.65 -14.55
N ALA A 101 11.80 9.70 -13.96
CA ALA A 101 12.20 10.14 -12.62
C ALA A 101 11.88 9.07 -11.56
N GLY A 102 12.54 9.15 -10.39
CA GLY A 102 12.31 8.16 -9.34
C GLY A 102 10.87 8.20 -8.84
N GLY A 103 10.23 7.03 -8.71
CA GLY A 103 8.81 6.89 -8.37
C GLY A 103 7.83 7.18 -9.51
N GLU A 104 8.29 7.72 -10.64
CA GLU A 104 7.42 8.00 -11.79
C GLU A 104 7.21 6.75 -12.66
N SER A 105 6.22 6.84 -13.56
CA SER A 105 5.87 5.76 -14.48
C SER A 105 5.69 6.24 -15.92
N ALA A 106 6.02 5.38 -16.88
CA ALA A 106 5.71 5.55 -18.29
C ALA A 106 4.64 4.55 -18.73
N SER A 107 3.47 5.03 -19.16
CA SER A 107 2.39 4.16 -19.66
C SER A 107 2.76 3.51 -21.00
N ILE A 108 2.45 2.23 -21.12
CA ILE A 108 2.56 1.46 -22.37
C ILE A 108 1.18 0.98 -22.86
N GLY A 109 0.10 1.65 -22.45
CA GLY A 109 -1.28 1.33 -22.84
C GLY A 109 -1.80 0.06 -22.19
N ASN A 110 -2.50 -0.79 -22.96
CA ASN A 110 -3.12 -2.02 -22.45
C ASN A 110 -2.49 -3.29 -23.05
N PRO A 111 -1.19 -3.54 -22.84
CA PRO A 111 -0.50 -4.67 -23.45
C PRO A 111 -0.94 -6.02 -22.86
N TYR A 112 -1.69 -6.05 -21.76
CA TYR A 112 -2.15 -7.29 -21.14
C TYR A 112 -3.61 -7.58 -21.50
N THR A 113 -3.94 -8.85 -21.74
CA THR A 113 -5.32 -9.27 -21.99
C THR A 113 -6.10 -9.23 -20.67
N ALA A 114 -7.00 -8.26 -20.55
CA ALA A 114 -7.83 -8.08 -19.38
C ALA A 114 -8.46 -9.41 -18.89
N PHE A 115 -8.21 -9.73 -17.64
CA PHE A 115 -8.81 -10.84 -16.92
C PHE A 115 -10.11 -10.36 -16.26
N SER A 116 -11.21 -11.07 -16.53
CA SER A 116 -12.49 -10.82 -15.86
C SER A 116 -12.84 -12.04 -15.01
N PRO A 117 -12.53 -12.04 -13.71
CA PRO A 117 -12.86 -13.17 -12.85
C PRO A 117 -14.38 -13.34 -12.79
N VAL A 118 -14.83 -14.59 -12.80
CA VAL A 118 -16.26 -14.93 -12.65
C VAL A 118 -16.63 -15.32 -11.21
N THR A 119 -15.62 -15.60 -10.38
CA THR A 119 -15.75 -15.90 -8.96
C THR A 119 -14.59 -15.29 -8.19
N PHE A 120 -14.78 -15.00 -6.91
CA PHE A 120 -13.72 -14.62 -5.99
C PHE A 120 -12.63 -15.71 -5.92
N GLY A 121 -11.36 -15.33 -5.82
CA GLY A 121 -10.24 -16.26 -5.73
C GLY A 121 -10.00 -17.10 -7.00
N ALA A 122 -10.70 -16.83 -8.10
CA ALA A 122 -10.39 -17.44 -9.39
C ALA A 122 -8.94 -17.12 -9.75
N ALA A 123 -8.14 -18.17 -9.96
CA ALA A 123 -6.73 -18.03 -10.30
C ALA A 123 -6.58 -17.24 -11.60
N GLU A 124 -5.73 -16.22 -11.56
CA GLU A 124 -5.39 -15.42 -12.73
C GLU A 124 -4.57 -16.29 -13.72
N PRO A 125 -5.03 -16.44 -14.97
CA PRO A 125 -4.59 -17.54 -15.85
C PRO A 125 -3.13 -17.51 -16.34
N ALA A 126 -2.28 -16.57 -15.91
CA ALA A 126 -0.91 -16.49 -16.43
C ALA A 126 0.12 -15.71 -15.59
N LEU A 127 -0.14 -15.39 -14.31
CA LEU A 127 0.76 -14.51 -13.54
C LEU A 127 2.19 -15.05 -13.42
N ARG A 128 2.36 -16.36 -13.45
CA ARG A 128 3.66 -17.01 -13.20
C ARG A 128 4.61 -17.01 -14.40
N ASN A 129 4.19 -16.46 -15.54
CA ASN A 129 4.91 -16.65 -16.79
C ASN A 129 5.23 -15.33 -17.52
N LEU A 130 5.02 -14.18 -16.89
CA LEU A 130 5.52 -12.93 -17.42
C LEU A 130 6.96 -12.72 -16.96
N ASP A 131 7.85 -12.57 -17.92
CA ASP A 131 9.22 -12.13 -17.67
C ASP A 131 9.38 -10.71 -18.22
N PHE A 132 9.94 -9.82 -17.41
CA PHE A 132 10.26 -8.46 -17.79
C PHE A 132 11.77 -8.23 -17.74
N SER A 133 12.29 -7.61 -18.78
CA SER A 133 13.70 -7.22 -18.86
C SER A 133 13.84 -5.86 -19.53
N TYR A 134 14.90 -5.15 -19.16
CA TYR A 134 15.15 -3.79 -19.64
C TYR A 134 16.64 -3.52 -19.84
N THR A 135 16.97 -2.47 -20.58
CA THR A 135 18.35 -1.99 -20.79
C THR A 135 18.42 -0.51 -20.44
N LEU A 136 19.59 -0.10 -19.94
CA LEU A 136 19.91 1.28 -19.56
C LEU A 136 20.94 1.84 -20.54
N ALA A 137 20.85 3.15 -20.79
CA ALA A 137 21.66 3.83 -21.80
C ALA A 137 23.19 3.75 -21.59
N ASP A 138 23.63 3.53 -20.36
CA ASP A 138 25.03 3.40 -19.97
C ASP A 138 25.48 1.95 -19.77
N GLU A 139 24.61 0.97 -20.07
CA GLU A 139 24.87 -0.45 -19.86
C GLU A 139 24.76 -1.28 -21.14
N SER A 140 25.62 -2.28 -21.26
CA SER A 140 25.61 -3.20 -22.41
C SER A 140 24.76 -4.47 -22.20
N SER A 141 24.22 -4.65 -21.00
CA SER A 141 23.50 -5.87 -20.59
C SER A 141 22.08 -5.56 -20.18
N ALA A 142 21.15 -6.44 -20.58
CA ALA A 142 19.80 -6.39 -20.07
C ALA A 142 19.77 -6.78 -18.59
N ARG A 143 18.95 -6.07 -17.83
CA ARG A 143 18.57 -6.37 -16.46
C ARG A 143 17.22 -7.07 -16.45
N ILE A 144 16.96 -7.85 -15.41
CA ILE A 144 15.64 -8.40 -15.11
C ILE A 144 14.95 -7.36 -14.24
N GLY A 145 13.70 -7.06 -14.56
CA GLY A 145 12.84 -6.24 -13.70
C GLY A 145 11.68 -7.05 -13.18
N ASP A 146 10.95 -6.48 -12.23
CA ASP A 146 9.82 -7.14 -11.62
C ASP A 146 8.54 -6.99 -12.45
N VAL A 147 7.61 -7.92 -12.24
CA VAL A 147 6.25 -7.81 -12.78
C VAL A 147 5.29 -7.72 -11.61
N GLU A 148 4.67 -6.56 -11.48
CA GLU A 148 3.73 -6.27 -10.40
C GLU A 148 2.30 -6.20 -10.91
N PHE A 149 1.36 -6.63 -10.08
CA PHE A 149 -0.07 -6.52 -10.36
C PHE A 149 -0.73 -5.58 -9.35
N SER A 150 -1.27 -4.47 -9.86
CA SER A 150 -1.82 -3.37 -9.04
C SER A 150 -3.21 -3.65 -8.48
N ALA A 151 -3.91 -4.64 -9.01
CA ALA A 151 -5.20 -5.09 -8.49
C ALA A 151 -5.24 -6.62 -8.50
N ARG A 152 -5.91 -7.23 -7.52
CA ARG A 152 -5.94 -8.70 -7.34
C ARG A 152 -7.35 -9.20 -7.05
N ASN A 153 -7.73 -10.35 -7.58
CA ASN A 153 -9.00 -11.01 -7.25
C ASN A 153 -8.93 -11.75 -5.88
N THR A 154 -8.51 -11.05 -4.83
CA THR A 154 -8.26 -11.61 -3.48
C THR A 154 -8.37 -10.54 -2.38
N ILE A 155 -8.17 -10.94 -1.13
CA ILE A 155 -7.93 -10.02 -0.01
C ILE A 155 -6.43 -9.70 0.06
N VAL A 156 -6.11 -8.42 0.24
CA VAL A 156 -4.74 -7.92 0.36
C VAL A 156 -4.55 -7.32 1.74
N LEU A 157 -3.44 -7.66 2.39
CA LEU A 157 -2.93 -6.92 3.54
C LEU A 157 -2.22 -5.68 3.01
N VAL A 158 -2.87 -4.51 3.15
CA VAL A 158 -2.27 -3.23 2.79
C VAL A 158 -1.54 -2.68 3.99
N VAL A 159 -0.24 -2.42 3.85
CA VAL A 159 0.66 -1.95 4.92
C VAL A 159 1.26 -0.61 4.52
N ASP A 160 1.12 0.38 5.39
CA ASP A 160 1.89 1.61 5.31
C ASP A 160 3.29 1.35 5.89
N PRO A 161 4.35 1.35 5.06
CA PRO A 161 5.70 1.02 5.50
C PRO A 161 6.30 2.09 6.43
N VAL A 162 5.74 3.30 6.49
CA VAL A 162 6.24 4.39 7.34
C VAL A 162 5.63 4.31 8.73
N THR A 163 4.31 4.09 8.81
CA THR A 163 3.58 4.12 10.08
C THR A 163 3.35 2.73 10.69
N GLY A 164 3.47 1.67 9.89
CA GLY A 164 3.15 0.30 10.29
C GLY A 164 1.66 0.02 10.33
N ASN A 165 0.82 0.99 9.93
CA ASN A 165 -0.62 0.83 9.82
C ASN A 165 -0.95 -0.25 8.80
N ALA A 166 -1.91 -1.12 9.12
CA ALA A 166 -2.35 -2.15 8.19
C ALA A 166 -3.86 -2.31 8.15
N SER A 167 -4.35 -2.78 7.00
CA SER A 167 -5.76 -3.17 6.82
C SER A 167 -5.88 -4.38 5.90
N LEU A 168 -6.95 -5.16 6.08
CA LEU A 168 -7.36 -6.16 5.11
C LEU A 168 -8.29 -5.48 4.11
N GLU A 169 -7.93 -5.49 2.83
CA GLU A 169 -8.71 -4.85 1.77
C GLU A 169 -9.16 -5.89 0.74
N ASN A 170 -10.44 -5.82 0.36
CA ASN A 170 -10.97 -6.62 -0.73
C ASN A 170 -10.76 -5.93 -2.08
N GLN A 171 -9.74 -6.37 -2.80
CA GLN A 171 -9.42 -5.85 -4.13
C GLN A 171 -10.19 -6.55 -5.27
N SER A 172 -11.12 -7.45 -4.93
CA SER A 172 -11.98 -8.09 -5.92
C SER A 172 -13.23 -7.27 -6.24
N SER A 173 -13.85 -7.56 -7.37
CA SER A 173 -15.16 -7.02 -7.76
C SER A 173 -16.35 -7.75 -7.10
N PHE A 174 -16.07 -8.67 -6.17
CA PHE A 174 -17.08 -9.46 -5.46
C PHE A 174 -17.13 -9.04 -3.99
N ASN A 175 -18.32 -9.04 -3.39
CA ASN A 175 -18.38 -9.04 -1.93
C ASN A 175 -17.84 -10.39 -1.43
N VAL A 176 -17.04 -10.36 -0.37
CA VAL A 176 -16.49 -11.56 0.23
C VAL A 176 -16.77 -11.58 1.71
N ASN A 177 -17.24 -12.72 2.19
CA ASN A 177 -17.44 -12.98 3.60
C ASN A 177 -16.19 -13.68 4.13
N ILE A 178 -15.50 -13.05 5.09
CA ILE A 178 -14.32 -13.62 5.72
C ILE A 178 -14.65 -14.19 7.09
N ASP A 179 -14.12 -15.38 7.37
CA ASP A 179 -14.30 -16.10 8.62
C ASP A 179 -13.06 -15.99 9.50
N SER A 180 -11.87 -15.89 8.91
CA SER A 180 -10.61 -15.80 9.67
C SER A 180 -9.50 -15.17 8.84
N TYR A 181 -8.47 -14.68 9.52
CA TYR A 181 -7.22 -14.28 8.87
C TYR A 181 -6.00 -14.68 9.72
N LEU A 182 -4.87 -14.79 9.06
CA LEU A 182 -3.56 -15.11 9.63
C LEU A 182 -2.51 -14.27 8.90
N VAL A 183 -1.86 -13.37 9.63
CA VAL A 183 -0.67 -12.66 9.16
C VAL A 183 0.54 -13.32 9.80
N THR A 184 1.53 -13.67 8.99
CA THR A 184 2.82 -14.18 9.49
C THR A 184 3.98 -13.35 8.99
N SER A 185 5.07 -13.37 9.77
CA SER A 185 6.34 -12.71 9.48
C SER A 185 7.48 -13.68 9.78
N THR A 186 8.46 -13.78 8.89
CA THR A 186 9.65 -14.63 9.09
C THR A 186 10.74 -13.93 9.91
N ALA A 187 10.86 -12.61 9.80
CA ALA A 187 11.84 -11.76 10.47
C ALA A 187 11.35 -11.26 11.85
N GLY A 188 10.06 -11.45 12.15
CA GLY A 188 9.47 -11.07 13.42
C GLY A 188 9.07 -9.59 13.49
N VAL A 189 8.60 -9.02 12.38
CA VAL A 189 8.25 -7.58 12.26
C VAL A 189 6.89 -7.22 12.87
N LEU A 190 6.15 -8.18 13.44
CA LEU A 190 4.79 -7.91 13.93
C LEU A 190 4.81 -7.31 15.34
N ASP A 191 4.12 -6.19 15.52
CA ASP A 191 3.90 -5.54 16.82
C ASP A 191 2.51 -5.90 17.38
N THR A 192 2.51 -6.76 18.40
CA THR A 192 1.29 -7.15 19.12
C THR A 192 0.66 -6.01 19.92
N VAL A 193 1.40 -4.94 20.21
CA VAL A 193 0.90 -3.78 20.98
C VAL A 193 0.18 -2.79 20.06
N GLY A 194 0.75 -2.52 18.88
CA GLY A 194 0.11 -1.68 17.85
C GLY A 194 -1.07 -2.35 17.13
N TRP A 195 -1.16 -3.69 17.18
CA TRP A 195 -2.29 -4.44 16.63
C TRP A 195 -3.62 -4.14 17.34
N SER A 196 -4.62 -3.71 16.57
CA SER A 196 -6.00 -3.51 17.03
C SER A 196 -6.87 -4.67 16.54
N PRO A 197 -7.15 -5.68 17.38
CA PRO A 197 -7.86 -6.86 16.92
C PRO A 197 -9.32 -6.56 16.60
N LEU A 198 -9.88 -7.20 15.57
CA LEU A 198 -11.30 -7.12 15.21
C LEU A 198 -12.20 -7.55 16.36
N ALA A 199 -11.75 -8.51 17.18
CA ALA A 199 -12.41 -8.94 18.42
C ALA A 199 -12.67 -7.79 19.42
N SER A 200 -11.95 -6.66 19.31
CA SER A 200 -12.19 -5.47 20.13
C SER A 200 -13.43 -4.66 19.69
N ALA A 201 -13.79 -4.73 18.41
CA ALA A 201 -14.91 -4.02 17.83
C ALA A 201 -16.15 -4.93 17.62
N ASP A 202 -15.92 -6.22 17.38
CA ASP A 202 -16.96 -7.22 17.14
C ASP A 202 -16.70 -8.49 17.97
N THR A 203 -17.59 -8.76 18.94
CA THR A 203 -17.50 -9.90 19.84
C THR A 203 -17.66 -11.27 19.17
N ALA A 204 -18.08 -11.32 17.90
CA ALA A 204 -18.12 -12.57 17.13
C ALA A 204 -16.70 -13.04 16.75
N TRP A 205 -15.74 -12.13 16.68
CA TRP A 205 -14.34 -12.43 16.45
C TRP A 205 -13.63 -12.86 17.73
N THR A 206 -12.70 -13.79 17.60
CA THR A 206 -11.81 -14.25 18.67
C THR A 206 -10.37 -14.15 18.20
N SER A 207 -9.58 -13.36 18.93
CA SER A 207 -8.15 -13.22 18.67
C SER A 207 -7.37 -14.43 19.20
N ALA A 208 -6.45 -14.96 18.39
CA ALA A 208 -5.41 -15.86 18.88
C ALA A 208 -4.42 -15.09 19.78
N THR A 209 -3.63 -15.80 20.58
CA THR A 209 -2.49 -15.17 21.26
C THR A 209 -1.51 -14.64 20.21
N GLY A 210 -1.42 -13.31 20.11
CA GLY A 210 -0.50 -12.63 19.21
C GLY A 210 0.96 -12.95 19.55
N ALA A 211 1.80 -13.00 18.53
CA ALA A 211 3.25 -13.17 18.64
C ALA A 211 3.93 -12.30 17.57
N VAL A 212 5.21 -12.00 17.78
CA VAL A 212 6.02 -11.16 16.86
C VAL A 212 6.13 -11.73 15.44
N ASN A 213 5.81 -13.02 15.26
CA ASN A 213 5.83 -13.70 13.97
C ASN A 213 4.43 -14.19 13.53
N ARG A 214 3.38 -13.89 14.30
CA ARG A 214 2.02 -14.32 13.96
C ARG A 214 0.94 -13.48 14.64
N LEU A 215 0.02 -12.95 13.83
CA LEU A 215 -1.25 -12.38 14.27
C LEU A 215 -2.40 -13.14 13.58
N ALA A 216 -3.44 -13.51 14.32
CA ALA A 216 -4.56 -14.24 13.75
C ALA A 216 -5.84 -14.00 14.54
N GLU A 217 -6.96 -13.97 13.82
CA GLU A 217 -8.30 -13.97 14.41
C GLU A 217 -9.25 -14.85 13.60
N GLY A 218 -10.34 -15.28 14.24
CA GLY A 218 -11.43 -15.95 13.56
C GLY A 218 -12.78 -15.67 14.18
N ASN A 219 -13.80 -15.67 13.33
CA ASN A 219 -15.21 -15.67 13.64
C ASN A 219 -15.75 -17.09 13.38
N LEU A 220 -15.86 -17.91 14.42
CA LEU A 220 -16.15 -19.34 14.28
C LEU A 220 -17.62 -19.66 13.97
N PHE A 221 -18.51 -18.69 14.12
CA PHE A 221 -19.96 -18.89 14.06
C PHE A 221 -20.66 -17.99 13.05
N SER A 222 -19.93 -17.07 12.43
CA SER A 222 -20.42 -16.09 11.46
C SER A 222 -19.28 -15.65 10.55
N SER A 223 -19.54 -14.66 9.71
CA SER A 223 -18.59 -14.09 8.76
C SER A 223 -18.72 -12.58 8.75
N THR A 224 -17.65 -11.87 8.35
CA THR A 224 -17.69 -10.43 8.13
C THR A 224 -17.60 -10.15 6.64
N THR A 225 -18.58 -9.41 6.11
CA THR A 225 -18.59 -9.01 4.71
C THR A 225 -17.61 -7.86 4.49
N LEU A 226 -16.58 -8.10 3.69
CA LEU A 226 -15.80 -7.08 3.01
C LEU A 226 -16.47 -6.76 1.67
N THR A 227 -16.94 -5.53 1.50
CA THR A 227 -17.56 -5.10 0.25
C THR A 227 -16.57 -5.15 -0.91
N ALA A 228 -17.07 -5.38 -2.12
CA ALA A 228 -16.27 -5.32 -3.34
C ALA A 228 -15.57 -3.97 -3.51
N ASN A 229 -14.48 -3.96 -4.29
CA ASN A 229 -13.75 -2.77 -4.73
C ASN A 229 -13.29 -1.86 -3.58
N GLY A 230 -12.51 -2.41 -2.66
CA GLY A 230 -11.85 -1.63 -1.60
C GLY A 230 -12.56 -1.65 -0.25
N GLY A 231 -13.56 -2.51 -0.04
CA GLY A 231 -14.06 -2.76 1.32
C GLY A 231 -12.91 -3.20 2.21
N SER A 232 -12.76 -2.59 3.39
CA SER A 232 -11.59 -2.80 4.24
C SER A 232 -11.91 -3.00 5.73
N LEU A 233 -10.97 -3.63 6.44
CA LEU A 233 -10.96 -3.81 7.89
C LEU A 233 -9.60 -3.37 8.44
N ALA A 234 -9.60 -2.34 9.27
CA ALA A 234 -8.38 -1.82 9.89
C ALA A 234 -7.85 -2.78 10.97
N LEU A 235 -6.53 -2.98 11.00
CA LEU A 235 -5.82 -3.81 11.97
C LEU A 235 -4.96 -2.99 12.95
N GLY A 236 -5.06 -1.66 12.93
CA GLY A 236 -4.18 -0.77 13.70
C GLY A 236 -2.80 -0.67 13.07
N SER A 237 -1.74 -0.67 13.90
CA SER A 237 -0.33 -0.64 13.48
C SER A 237 0.38 -1.96 13.83
N PRO A 238 -0.03 -3.10 13.22
CA PRO A 238 0.50 -4.40 13.60
C PRO A 238 1.91 -4.66 13.11
N ILE A 239 2.52 -3.75 12.34
CA ILE A 239 3.87 -3.89 11.77
C ILE A 239 4.78 -2.89 12.47
N ASP A 240 5.98 -3.31 12.88
CA ASP A 240 7.04 -2.42 13.35
C ASP A 240 7.88 -1.95 12.15
N PRO A 241 7.74 -0.68 11.71
CA PRO A 241 8.46 -0.15 10.56
C PRO A 241 9.98 -0.19 10.74
N ALA A 242 10.47 -0.15 11.98
CA ALA A 242 11.91 -0.17 12.25
C ALA A 242 12.54 -1.55 12.01
N LEU A 243 11.72 -2.61 11.95
CA LEU A 243 12.14 -3.97 11.65
C LEU A 243 11.83 -4.40 10.21
N LEU A 244 11.03 -3.63 9.48
CA LEU A 244 10.66 -3.91 8.09
C LEU A 244 11.82 -3.54 7.15
N ASN A 245 12.65 -4.53 6.85
CA ASN A 245 13.79 -4.39 5.95
C ASN A 245 13.60 -5.10 4.61
N ASP A 246 12.51 -5.86 4.48
CA ASP A 246 12.14 -6.66 3.32
C ASP A 246 10.62 -6.83 3.30
N GLU A 247 10.00 -6.40 2.21
CA GLU A 247 8.54 -6.48 2.00
C GLU A 247 8.04 -7.93 1.82
N THR A 248 8.93 -8.84 1.40
CA THR A 248 8.60 -10.25 1.22
C THR A 248 8.48 -11.03 2.54
N ASP A 249 8.79 -10.38 3.67
CA ASP A 249 8.73 -10.99 4.98
C ASP A 249 7.30 -11.34 5.43
N LEU A 250 6.31 -10.57 4.94
CA LEU A 250 4.92 -10.73 5.33
C LEU A 250 4.18 -11.68 4.40
N SER A 251 3.29 -12.48 5.00
CA SER A 251 2.29 -13.24 4.26
C SER A 251 0.93 -13.18 4.94
N LEU A 252 -0.11 -13.26 4.12
CA LEU A 252 -1.50 -13.30 4.55
C LEU A 252 -2.15 -14.60 4.07
N ASP A 253 -2.79 -15.30 4.99
CA ASP A 253 -3.79 -16.32 4.70
C ASP A 253 -5.14 -15.88 5.28
N PHE A 254 -6.23 -16.18 4.60
CA PHE A 254 -7.58 -15.92 5.11
C PHE A 254 -8.54 -17.03 4.72
N THR A 255 -9.61 -17.21 5.51
CA THR A 255 -10.70 -18.14 5.19
C THR A 255 -11.90 -17.35 4.74
N ALA A 256 -12.43 -17.70 3.57
CA ALA A 256 -13.66 -17.12 3.03
C ALA A 256 -14.81 -18.14 3.05
N GLU A 257 -16.00 -17.66 3.41
CA GLU A 257 -17.21 -18.47 3.55
C GLU A 257 -17.50 -19.23 2.24
N GLY A 258 -17.65 -20.56 2.33
CA GLY A 258 -17.97 -21.41 1.19
C GLY A 258 -16.82 -21.68 0.20
N ILE A 259 -15.65 -21.05 0.39
CA ILE A 259 -14.47 -21.24 -0.45
C ILE A 259 -13.37 -21.99 0.31
N GLY A 260 -13.15 -21.65 1.57
CA GLY A 260 -12.07 -22.19 2.40
C GLY A 260 -10.90 -21.22 2.54
N THR A 261 -9.73 -21.75 2.92
CA THR A 261 -8.52 -20.95 3.14
C THR A 261 -7.81 -20.65 1.83
N ILE A 262 -7.47 -19.38 1.62
CA ILE A 262 -6.82 -18.84 0.43
C ILE A 262 -5.64 -17.95 0.88
N ALA A 263 -4.55 -17.99 0.13
CA ALA A 263 -3.45 -17.05 0.31
C ALA A 263 -3.86 -15.66 -0.23
N GLY A 264 -3.76 -14.66 0.62
CA GLY A 264 -3.95 -13.25 0.27
C GLY A 264 -2.72 -12.65 -0.40
N GLY A 265 -2.85 -11.38 -0.81
CA GLY A 265 -1.72 -10.54 -1.18
C GLY A 265 -1.18 -9.77 0.01
N VAL A 266 0.04 -9.25 -0.13
CA VAL A 266 0.55 -8.14 0.69
C VAL A 266 0.89 -7.02 -0.28
N LEU A 267 0.53 -5.80 0.10
CA LEU A 267 0.82 -4.58 -0.65
C LEU A 267 1.38 -3.55 0.31
N PHE A 268 2.56 -3.02 0.00
CA PHE A 268 3.12 -1.88 0.72
C PHE A 268 2.73 -0.62 -0.03
N ALA A 269 1.86 0.16 0.61
CA ALA A 269 1.38 1.42 0.08
C ALA A 269 1.04 2.30 1.28
N ALA A 270 1.29 3.60 1.16
CA ALA A 270 0.72 4.55 2.11
C ALA A 270 -0.78 4.28 2.20
N ALA A 271 -1.31 4.15 3.42
CA ALA A 271 -2.72 3.85 3.59
C ALA A 271 -3.53 4.90 2.85
N ALA A 272 -4.33 4.47 1.85
CA ALA A 272 -5.17 5.37 1.08
C ALA A 272 -6.01 6.19 2.06
N THR A 273 -5.73 7.49 2.12
CA THR A 273 -6.44 8.37 3.00
C THR A 273 -7.80 8.61 2.40
N SER A 274 -8.86 8.17 3.09
CA SER A 274 -10.25 8.38 2.66
C SER A 274 -10.65 9.86 2.44
N ALA A 275 -9.73 10.78 2.72
CA ALA A 275 -9.86 12.22 2.59
C ALA A 275 -8.97 12.85 1.52
N ASP A 276 -8.13 12.06 0.85
CA ASP A 276 -7.42 12.48 -0.37
C ASP A 276 -8.44 12.42 -1.51
N PHE A 277 -9.19 13.51 -1.68
CA PHE A 277 -10.32 13.60 -2.59
C PHE A 277 -9.88 13.90 -4.02
N ASP A 278 -8.74 14.56 -4.21
CA ASP A 278 -8.15 14.80 -5.53
C ASP A 278 -7.16 13.72 -5.97
N ASN A 279 -6.83 12.78 -5.08
CA ASN A 279 -5.95 11.62 -5.29
C ASN A 279 -4.51 12.04 -5.62
N ASP A 280 -4.03 13.12 -5.01
CA ASP A 280 -2.65 13.59 -5.17
C ASP A 280 -1.66 12.90 -4.21
N GLY A 281 -2.16 12.01 -3.34
CA GLY A 281 -1.40 11.22 -2.39
C GLY A 281 -1.23 11.89 -1.03
N ASN A 282 -1.87 13.03 -0.79
CA ASN A 282 -1.78 13.75 0.47
C ASN A 282 -3.20 14.09 1.01
N VAL A 283 -3.30 14.56 2.26
CA VAL A 283 -4.57 15.14 2.76
C VAL A 283 -4.33 16.58 3.21
N ASP A 284 -4.66 17.52 2.35
CA ASP A 284 -4.40 18.94 2.53
C ASP A 284 -5.61 19.84 2.21
N SER A 285 -5.37 21.13 1.95
CA SER A 285 -6.42 22.11 1.75
C SER A 285 -7.06 22.02 0.38
N ASP A 286 -6.38 21.39 -0.57
CA ASP A 286 -6.85 21.17 -1.94
C ASP A 286 -7.91 20.07 -1.95
N ASP A 287 -7.79 19.06 -1.08
CA ASP A 287 -8.88 18.13 -0.81
C ASP A 287 -10.14 18.82 -0.30
N LEU A 288 -10.02 19.89 0.49
CA LEU A 288 -11.20 20.61 0.95
C LEU A 288 -11.76 21.54 -0.12
N ASN A 289 -10.89 22.39 -0.69
CA ASN A 289 -11.26 23.58 -1.46
C ASN A 289 -10.99 23.46 -2.96
N GLY A 290 -10.49 22.32 -3.43
CA GLY A 290 -10.20 22.04 -4.82
C GLY A 290 -11.45 22.29 -5.68
N PRO A 291 -11.33 23.08 -6.77
CA PRO A 291 -12.49 23.58 -7.52
C PRO A 291 -13.24 22.48 -8.28
N THR A 292 -12.58 21.36 -8.56
CA THR A 292 -13.14 20.22 -9.29
C THR A 292 -13.31 19.03 -8.36
N ASP A 293 -12.23 18.65 -7.67
CA ASP A 293 -12.14 17.36 -7.00
C ASP A 293 -12.22 17.46 -5.47
N GLY A 294 -12.18 18.68 -4.92
CA GLY A 294 -12.28 18.92 -3.49
C GLY A 294 -13.69 18.69 -2.94
N TRP A 295 -13.76 18.41 -1.64
CA TRP A 295 -14.98 18.15 -0.89
C TRP A 295 -16.05 19.20 -1.11
N GLN A 296 -15.69 20.49 -1.12
CA GLN A 296 -16.65 21.58 -1.33
C GLN A 296 -17.28 21.53 -2.72
N ALA A 297 -16.50 21.22 -3.77
CA ALA A 297 -16.99 21.12 -5.14
C ALA A 297 -17.91 19.91 -5.34
N ARG A 298 -17.67 18.84 -4.59
CA ARG A 298 -18.36 17.54 -4.69
C ARG A 298 -19.44 17.30 -3.63
N TYR A 299 -19.62 18.22 -2.69
CA TYR A 299 -20.61 18.08 -1.62
C TYR A 299 -22.03 17.95 -2.18
N GLY A 300 -22.69 16.85 -1.82
CA GLY A 300 -24.05 16.53 -2.26
C GLY A 300 -24.13 15.79 -3.61
N SER A 301 -23.01 15.62 -4.32
CA SER A 301 -22.91 14.72 -5.47
C SER A 301 -22.57 13.31 -5.00
N ASP A 302 -21.35 13.15 -4.48
CA ASP A 302 -20.77 11.89 -4.04
C ASP A 302 -20.09 12.01 -2.67
N LEU A 303 -19.72 13.23 -2.25
CA LEU A 303 -19.22 13.51 -0.91
C LEU A 303 -20.32 14.11 -0.01
N ASN A 304 -20.23 13.84 1.28
CA ASN A 304 -21.19 14.31 2.28
C ASN A 304 -20.49 14.68 3.59
N GLY A 305 -21.26 14.94 4.66
CA GLY A 305 -20.69 15.32 5.96
C GLY A 305 -19.72 14.28 6.55
N SER A 306 -19.87 12.99 6.23
CA SER A 306 -18.90 11.96 6.62
C SER A 306 -17.56 12.16 5.92
N GLY A 307 -17.55 12.53 4.64
CA GLY A 307 -16.33 12.89 3.91
C GLY A 307 -15.62 14.07 4.58
N PHE A 308 -16.35 15.12 4.94
CA PHE A 308 -15.77 16.27 5.65
C PHE A 308 -15.13 15.87 6.97
N LEU A 309 -15.78 14.99 7.74
CA LEU A 309 -15.23 14.51 9.00
C LEU A 309 -14.00 13.62 8.79
N SER A 310 -13.95 12.82 7.72
CA SER A 310 -12.75 12.08 7.35
C SER A 310 -11.60 13.03 7.03
N TRP A 311 -11.86 14.06 6.21
CA TRP A 311 -10.90 15.12 5.92
C TRP A 311 -10.45 15.83 7.19
N GLN A 312 -11.36 16.29 8.04
CA GLN A 312 -10.99 16.96 9.28
C GLN A 312 -10.12 16.09 10.21
N ARG A 313 -10.27 14.75 10.18
CA ARG A 313 -9.44 13.82 10.96
C ARG A 313 -8.09 13.54 10.32
N GLN A 314 -8.00 13.57 9.00
CA GLN A 314 -6.81 13.18 8.24
C GLN A 314 -5.95 14.38 7.80
N PHE A 315 -6.55 15.56 7.66
CA PHE A 315 -5.90 16.83 7.34
C PHE A 315 -4.84 17.15 8.39
N GLU A 316 -3.61 17.39 7.92
CA GLU A 316 -2.40 17.61 8.73
C GLU A 316 -1.94 16.39 9.57
N GLY A 317 -2.35 15.18 9.17
CA GLY A 317 -1.78 13.94 9.67
C GLY A 317 -1.91 13.76 11.17
N SER A 318 -3.06 14.12 11.76
CA SER A 318 -3.35 13.94 13.20
C SER A 318 -2.11 14.15 14.08
N ALA A 319 -1.37 15.25 13.86
CA ALA A 319 -0.70 15.85 15.00
C ALA A 319 -1.83 16.13 15.97
N SER A 320 -2.02 15.22 16.93
CA SER A 320 -2.81 15.47 18.12
C SER A 320 -2.13 16.66 18.75
N LEU A 321 -2.54 17.86 18.31
CA LEU A 321 -2.36 19.09 19.02
C LEU A 321 -3.17 18.82 20.28
N ALA A 322 -2.52 18.17 21.25
CA ALA A 322 -3.03 17.94 22.58
C ALA A 322 -3.73 19.24 22.92
N PRO A 323 -5.06 19.21 23.13
CA PRO A 323 -5.90 20.39 23.05
C PRO A 323 -5.17 21.46 23.83
N THR A 324 -4.64 22.47 23.13
CA THR A 324 -4.01 23.56 23.84
C THR A 324 -5.17 24.11 24.63
N THR A 325 -5.15 23.82 25.93
CA THR A 325 -6.07 24.41 26.88
C THR A 325 -5.62 25.85 26.95
N THR A 326 -5.93 26.60 25.90
CA THR A 326 -6.07 28.03 25.97
C THR A 326 -7.07 28.18 27.10
N ALA A 327 -6.55 28.56 28.26
CA ALA A 327 -7.36 28.84 29.43
C ALA A 327 -8.33 29.90 28.95
N VAL A 328 -9.55 29.48 28.63
CA VAL A 328 -10.62 30.36 28.20
C VAL A 328 -10.74 31.35 29.35
N PRO A 329 -10.42 32.65 29.14
CA PRO A 329 -10.52 33.62 30.21
C PRO A 329 -11.96 33.56 30.71
N GLU A 330 -12.16 33.13 31.95
CA GLU A 330 -13.52 33.04 32.48
C GLU A 330 -14.17 34.42 32.30
N PRO A 331 -15.32 34.50 31.62
CA PRO A 331 -15.90 35.77 31.22
C PRO A 331 -16.42 36.51 32.44
N THR A 332 -15.56 37.22 33.18
CA THR A 332 -15.94 38.23 34.19
C THR A 332 -17.09 37.82 35.13
N SER A 333 -17.25 36.52 35.41
CA SER A 333 -18.35 36.00 36.25
C SER A 333 -18.27 36.59 37.65
N ILE A 334 -17.04 36.88 38.09
CA ILE A 334 -16.72 37.60 39.33
C ILE A 334 -17.29 39.03 39.33
N ILE A 335 -17.31 39.72 38.18
CA ILE A 335 -17.87 41.07 38.06
C ILE A 335 -19.40 41.03 38.19
N LEU A 336 -20.07 40.02 37.61
CA LEU A 336 -21.51 39.85 37.76
C LEU A 336 -21.91 39.52 39.21
N VAL A 337 -21.16 38.65 39.88
CA VAL A 337 -21.41 38.32 41.30
C VAL A 337 -21.17 39.53 42.20
N LEU A 338 -20.10 40.31 41.99
CA LEU A 338 -19.85 41.54 42.74
C LEU A 338 -20.92 42.61 42.50
N SER A 339 -21.38 42.76 41.26
CA SER A 339 -22.45 43.71 40.91
C SER A 339 -23.78 43.35 41.58
N ALA A 340 -24.15 42.06 41.57
CA ALA A 340 -25.34 41.59 42.26
C ALA A 340 -25.24 41.82 43.78
N SER A 341 -24.08 41.56 44.38
CA SER A 341 -23.84 41.74 45.82
C SER A 341 -24.02 43.20 46.27
N LEU A 342 -23.55 44.16 45.46
CA LEU A 342 -23.71 45.58 45.74
C LEU A 342 -25.17 46.04 45.66
N ILE A 343 -25.93 45.54 44.68
CA ILE A 343 -27.37 45.85 44.53
C ILE A 343 -28.16 45.32 45.73
N PHE A 344 -27.90 44.07 46.16
CA PHE A 344 -28.56 43.50 47.34
C PHE A 344 -28.21 44.25 48.64
N SER A 345 -26.96 44.71 48.77
CA SER A 345 -26.51 45.48 49.93
C SER A 345 -27.14 46.87 49.99
N ALA A 346 -27.30 47.55 48.85
CA ALA A 346 -27.95 48.85 48.78
C ALA A 346 -29.44 48.78 49.14
N ASN A 347 -30.15 47.75 48.65
CA ASN A 347 -31.58 47.55 48.94
C ASN A 347 -31.86 47.21 50.41
N ARG A 348 -30.91 46.56 51.11
CA ARG A 348 -31.08 46.25 52.55
C ARG A 348 -30.99 47.49 53.45
N ARG A 349 -30.36 48.58 52.99
CA ARG A 349 -30.16 49.80 53.78
C ARG A 349 -31.32 50.80 53.69
N GLN A 350 -32.25 50.59 52.76
CA GLN A 350 -33.44 51.45 52.55
C GLN A 350 -34.72 50.92 53.21
N ARG A 351 -34.64 49.79 53.94
CA ARG A 351 -35.71 49.29 54.81
C ARG A 351 -35.29 49.45 56.26
#